data_AF-A0A7K0Q830-F1
#
_entry.id   AF-A0A7K0Q830-F1
#
_cell.length_a   1.000
_cell.length_b   1.000
_cell.length_c   1.000
_cell.angle_alpha   90.00
_cell.angle_beta   90.00
_cell.angle_gamma   90.00
#
_symmetry.space_group_name_H-M   'P 1'
#
loop_
_entity.id
_entity.type
_entity.pdbx_description
1 polymer ?
#
loop_
_entity_poly.entity_id
_entity_poly.type
_entity_poly.pdbx_seq_one_letter_code
_entity_poly.pdbx_strand_id
1 'polypeptide(L)'
;AVQNKQAGAEIGRIPVDSIYSPVLKVTYKVEATRVEQRTDFDRLVVDVETKSSMKPRDAVASAGRTLVELFGLARELNMNAEGIEMGPSVMDAALAADMALPIEDLDLTVRSYNCLKREGIHTVGELVNRSEADLLDIRNFGSKSIDEVKAKLVSMGMNLKDSPVGFDPTQHQNYNASLDDDFVEAEQA
;
A
#
# COMPACT_ATOMS: atom_id res chain seq x y z
N ALA A 1 -1.48 -34.26 22.98
CA ALA A 1 -0.98 -34.61 24.33
C ALA A 1 0.34 -35.42 24.35
N VAL A 2 0.50 -36.49 23.56
CA VAL A 2 1.73 -37.34 23.59
C VAL A 2 3.00 -36.57 23.22
N GLN A 3 2.91 -35.63 22.26
CA GLN A 3 4.01 -34.75 21.86
C GLN A 3 4.45 -33.79 22.98
N ASN A 4 3.60 -33.52 23.98
CA ASN A 4 3.89 -32.64 25.11
C ASN A 4 4.56 -33.39 26.28
N LYS A 5 4.84 -34.70 26.13
CA LYS A 5 5.50 -35.53 27.14
C LYS A 5 7.02 -35.47 26.94
N GLN A 6 7.74 -34.85 27.88
CA GLN A 6 9.20 -34.83 27.89
C GLN A 6 9.76 -36.04 28.66
N ALA A 7 10.82 -36.66 28.13
CA ALA A 7 11.54 -37.71 28.83
C ALA A 7 12.29 -37.11 30.02
N GLY A 8 12.03 -37.61 31.23
CA GLY A 8 12.58 -37.07 32.47
C GLY A 8 11.72 -36.00 33.15
N ALA A 9 10.47 -35.79 32.71
CA ALA A 9 9.54 -34.91 33.40
C ALA A 9 9.30 -35.37 34.85
N GLU A 10 9.24 -34.42 35.79
CA GLU A 10 8.99 -34.68 37.20
C GLU A 10 7.69 -35.47 37.42
N ILE A 11 7.72 -36.37 38.40
CA ILE A 11 6.56 -37.18 38.79
C ILE A 11 5.45 -36.24 39.27
N GLY A 12 4.27 -36.34 38.66
CA GLY A 12 3.12 -35.47 38.95
C GLY A 12 2.79 -34.47 37.85
N ARG A 13 3.61 -34.35 36.79
CA ARG A 13 3.29 -33.50 35.63
C ARG A 13 2.30 -34.20 34.70
N ILE A 14 1.13 -33.58 34.48
CA ILE A 14 0.13 -34.06 33.52
C ILE A 14 0.24 -33.22 32.24
N PRO A 15 0.76 -33.76 31.12
CA PRO A 15 0.80 -33.04 29.87
C PRO A 15 -0.62 -32.91 29.30
N VAL A 16 -1.09 -31.68 29.15
CA VAL A 16 -2.33 -31.33 28.44
C VAL A 16 -2.04 -31.02 26.99
N ASP A 17 -3.06 -31.09 26.13
CA ASP A 17 -2.92 -30.74 24.72
C ASP A 17 -2.85 -29.23 24.53
N SER A 18 -2.07 -28.79 23.55
CA SER A 18 -1.91 -27.36 23.26
C SER A 18 -2.51 -27.07 21.89
N ILE A 19 -3.50 -26.18 21.86
CA ILE A 19 -4.07 -25.68 20.61
C ILE A 19 -3.39 -24.36 20.25
N TYR A 20 -2.34 -24.45 19.43
CA TYR A 20 -1.58 -23.31 18.91
C TYR A 20 -2.22 -22.66 17.67
N SER A 21 -3.56 -22.72 17.56
CA SER A 21 -4.28 -22.00 16.52
C SER A 21 -4.77 -20.65 17.07
N PRO A 22 -4.28 -19.52 16.55
CA PRO A 22 -4.82 -18.20 16.87
C PRO A 22 -6.14 -17.91 16.14
N VAL A 23 -6.45 -18.63 15.05
CA VAL A 23 -7.68 -18.48 14.28
C VAL A 23 -8.74 -19.47 14.79
N LEU A 24 -9.94 -18.95 15.05
CA LEU A 24 -11.08 -19.72 15.56
C LEU A 24 -12.00 -20.19 14.43
N LYS A 25 -12.35 -19.27 13.51
CA LYS A 25 -13.30 -19.53 12.44
C LYS A 25 -12.98 -18.66 11.23
N VAL A 26 -13.15 -19.23 10.04
CA VAL A 26 -13.07 -18.50 8.77
C VAL A 26 -14.29 -18.88 7.93
N THR A 27 -14.98 -17.88 7.39
CA THR A 27 -16.07 -18.04 6.43
C THR A 27 -15.77 -17.17 5.22
N TYR A 28 -16.17 -17.60 4.03
CA TYR A 28 -16.03 -16.78 2.83
C TYR A 28 -17.29 -16.83 1.98
N LYS A 29 -17.53 -15.76 1.23
CA LYS A 29 -18.63 -15.64 0.27
C LYS A 29 -18.12 -14.97 -0.99
N VAL A 30 -18.48 -15.53 -2.15
CA VAL A 30 -18.17 -14.96 -3.46
C VAL A 30 -19.46 -14.42 -4.06
N GLU A 31 -19.43 -13.18 -4.53
CA GLU A 31 -20.56 -12.48 -5.12
C GLU A 31 -20.14 -11.86 -6.45
N ALA A 32 -20.95 -12.01 -7.50
CA ALA A 32 -20.71 -11.32 -8.76
C ALA A 32 -20.76 -9.80 -8.54
N THR A 33 -19.77 -9.07 -9.04
CA THR A 33 -19.66 -7.62 -8.88
C THR A 33 -19.41 -6.95 -10.22
N ARG A 34 -20.14 -5.88 -10.48
CA ARG A 34 -19.92 -5.04 -11.65
C ARG A 34 -18.96 -3.91 -11.28
N VAL A 35 -17.88 -3.80 -12.03
CA VAL A 35 -16.92 -2.68 -11.91
C VAL A 35 -17.03 -1.86 -13.18
N GLU A 36 -17.65 -0.69 -13.06
CA GLU A 36 -17.90 0.24 -14.18
C GLU A 36 -18.65 -0.40 -15.37
N GLN A 37 -17.99 -0.50 -16.52
CA GLN A 37 -18.53 -1.08 -17.76
C GLN A 37 -18.36 -2.61 -17.83
N ARG A 38 -17.56 -3.21 -16.95
CA ARG A 38 -17.21 -4.63 -16.96
C ARG A 38 -18.01 -5.43 -15.92
N THR A 39 -18.51 -6.58 -16.32
CA THR A 39 -19.43 -7.43 -15.53
C THR A 39 -18.83 -8.79 -15.15
N ASP A 40 -17.55 -9.01 -15.45
CA ASP A 40 -16.84 -10.28 -15.30
C ASP A 40 -16.02 -10.39 -14.00
N PHE A 41 -16.30 -9.54 -13.00
CA PHE A 41 -15.58 -9.55 -11.73
C PHE A 41 -16.34 -10.25 -10.62
N ASP A 42 -15.57 -10.88 -9.73
CA ASP A 42 -16.07 -11.50 -8.50
C ASP A 42 -15.58 -10.70 -7.28
N ARG A 43 -16.47 -10.47 -6.32
CA ARG A 43 -16.16 -9.91 -4.99
C ARG A 43 -16.09 -11.02 -3.97
N LEU A 44 -14.94 -11.14 -3.33
CA LEU A 44 -14.69 -12.07 -2.25
C LEU A 44 -14.83 -11.36 -0.89
N VAL A 45 -15.75 -11.83 -0.06
CA VAL A 45 -15.89 -11.41 1.34
C VAL A 45 -15.34 -12.53 2.22
N VAL A 46 -14.41 -12.21 3.12
CA VAL A 46 -13.81 -13.18 4.04
C VAL A 46 -14.00 -12.71 5.48
N ASP A 47 -14.76 -13.48 6.24
CA ASP A 47 -14.99 -13.26 7.66
C ASP A 47 -14.02 -14.12 8.48
N VAL A 48 -13.16 -13.47 9.26
CA VAL A 48 -12.11 -14.13 10.04
C VAL A 48 -12.27 -13.80 11.53
N GLU A 49 -12.43 -14.83 12.33
CA GLU A 49 -12.51 -14.74 13.79
C GLU A 49 -11.20 -15.26 14.41
N THR A 50 -10.52 -14.42 15.18
CA THR A 50 -9.25 -14.76 15.84
C THR A 50 -9.32 -14.55 17.34
N LYS A 51 -8.46 -15.26 18.08
CA LYS A 51 -8.20 -15.00 19.50
C LYS A 51 -7.46 -13.67 19.66
N SER A 52 -7.48 -13.11 20.87
CA SER A 52 -6.74 -11.88 21.21
C SER A 52 -5.21 -11.98 21.00
N SER A 53 -4.66 -13.17 20.77
CA SER A 53 -3.24 -13.38 20.47
C SER A 53 -2.80 -12.88 19.10
N MET A 54 -3.72 -12.62 18.16
CA MET A 54 -3.40 -12.17 16.80
C MET A 54 -4.58 -11.41 16.19
N LYS A 55 -4.31 -10.31 15.47
CA LYS A 55 -5.36 -9.57 14.76
C LYS A 55 -5.77 -10.32 13.48
N PRO A 56 -7.05 -10.25 13.04
CA PRO A 56 -7.51 -10.93 11.84
C PRO A 56 -6.73 -10.55 10.57
N ARG A 57 -6.41 -9.26 10.40
CA ARG A 57 -5.57 -8.77 9.30
C ARG A 57 -4.21 -9.45 9.26
N ASP A 58 -3.56 -9.56 10.41
CA ASP A 58 -2.21 -10.11 10.52
C ASP A 58 -2.24 -11.64 10.27
N ALA A 59 -3.33 -12.32 10.66
CA ALA A 59 -3.56 -13.73 10.34
C ALA A 59 -3.68 -13.97 8.82
N VAL A 60 -4.45 -13.15 8.11
CA VAL A 60 -4.58 -13.22 6.66
C VAL A 60 -3.26 -12.90 5.97
N ALA A 61 -2.53 -11.88 6.43
CA ALA A 61 -1.21 -11.54 5.91
C ALA A 61 -0.21 -12.69 6.09
N SER A 62 -0.21 -13.34 7.27
CA SER A 62 0.62 -14.51 7.53
C SER A 62 0.28 -15.67 6.59
N ALA A 63 -1.02 -15.93 6.36
CA ALA A 63 -1.46 -16.98 5.44
C ALA A 63 -1.03 -16.70 4.00
N GLY A 64 -1.18 -15.44 3.54
CA GLY A 64 -0.75 -15.01 2.21
C GLY A 64 0.75 -15.20 2.00
N ARG A 65 1.58 -14.84 3.00
CA ARG A 65 3.02 -15.07 2.94
C ARG A 65 3.37 -16.54 2.76
N THR A 66 2.80 -17.41 3.60
CA THR A 66 3.04 -18.86 3.50
C THR A 66 2.58 -19.42 2.15
N LEU A 67 1.44 -18.95 1.63
CA LEU A 67 0.92 -19.37 0.33
C LEU A 67 1.87 -19.00 -0.82
N VAL A 68 2.40 -17.78 -0.82
CA VAL A 68 3.39 -17.33 -1.81
C VAL A 68 4.69 -18.13 -1.73
N GLU A 69 5.18 -18.40 -0.53
CA GLU A 69 6.38 -19.23 -0.31
C GLU A 69 6.16 -20.66 -0.86
N LEU A 70 4.98 -21.26 -0.62
CA LEU A 70 4.64 -22.57 -1.16
C LEU A 70 4.51 -22.58 -2.68
N PHE A 71 3.88 -21.56 -3.28
CA PHE A 71 3.82 -21.45 -4.75
C PHE A 71 5.18 -21.15 -5.38
N GLY A 72 6.09 -20.51 -4.65
CA GLY A 72 7.49 -20.36 -5.07
C GLY A 72 8.14 -21.72 -5.38
N LEU A 73 7.92 -22.72 -4.51
CA LEU A 73 8.41 -24.09 -4.74
C LEU A 73 7.74 -24.74 -5.96
N ALA A 74 6.46 -24.46 -6.20
CA ALA A 74 5.74 -24.98 -7.36
C ALA A 74 6.24 -24.35 -8.67
N ARG A 75 6.61 -23.07 -8.66
CA ARG A 75 7.23 -22.39 -9.80
C ARG A 75 8.52 -23.11 -10.19
N GLU A 76 9.37 -23.46 -9.22
CA GLU A 76 10.67 -24.14 -9.44
C GLU A 76 10.57 -25.50 -10.16
N LEU A 77 9.40 -26.16 -10.17
CA LEU A 77 9.22 -27.39 -10.94
C LEU A 77 9.42 -27.19 -12.45
N ASN A 78 9.05 -26.03 -12.99
CA ASN A 78 9.22 -25.73 -14.42
C ASN A 78 9.24 -24.22 -14.69
N MET A 79 10.43 -23.65 -14.87
CA MET A 79 10.63 -22.23 -15.21
C MET A 79 10.11 -21.84 -16.60
N ASN A 80 9.90 -22.80 -17.48
CA ASN A 80 9.48 -22.56 -18.86
C ASN A 80 7.96 -22.76 -19.04
N ALA A 81 7.23 -23.02 -17.96
CA ALA A 81 5.78 -23.11 -18.02
C ALA A 81 5.20 -21.71 -18.29
N GLU A 82 4.44 -21.59 -19.39
CA GLU A 82 3.69 -20.39 -19.71
C GLU A 82 2.64 -20.12 -18.62
N GLY A 83 2.83 -19.06 -17.85
CA GLY A 83 1.84 -18.54 -16.92
C GLY A 83 0.89 -17.59 -17.63
N ILE A 84 -0.31 -17.41 -17.06
CA ILE A 84 -1.16 -16.27 -17.43
C ILE A 84 -0.47 -15.02 -16.85
N GLU A 85 -0.08 -14.07 -17.70
CA GLU A 85 0.36 -12.75 -17.24
C GLU A 85 -0.81 -12.08 -16.51
N MET A 86 -0.79 -12.14 -15.18
CA MET A 86 -1.66 -11.29 -14.38
C MET A 86 -1.17 -9.87 -14.59
N GLY A 87 -1.96 -9.05 -15.26
CA GLY A 87 -1.67 -7.63 -15.40
C GLY A 87 -1.42 -6.98 -14.03
N PRO A 88 -0.72 -5.83 -13.99
CA PRO A 88 -0.47 -5.12 -12.74
C PRO A 88 -1.79 -4.90 -12.00
N SER A 89 -1.77 -4.98 -10.66
CA SER A 89 -2.97 -4.71 -9.87
C SER A 89 -3.50 -3.31 -10.20
N VAL A 90 -4.81 -3.05 -10.04
CA VAL A 90 -5.37 -1.72 -10.31
C VAL A 90 -4.65 -0.61 -9.51
N MET A 91 -4.14 -0.93 -8.33
CA MET A 91 -3.34 -0.01 -7.52
C MET A 91 -1.94 0.20 -8.11
N ASP A 92 -1.29 -0.85 -8.59
CA ASP A 92 0.01 -0.73 -9.25
C ASP A 92 -0.09 0.02 -10.59
N ALA A 93 -1.19 -0.17 -11.31
CA ALA A 93 -1.48 0.55 -12.55
C ALA A 93 -1.76 2.04 -12.30
N ALA A 94 -2.52 2.37 -11.25
CA ALA A 94 -2.74 3.76 -10.85
C ALA A 94 -1.45 4.43 -10.39
N LEU A 95 -0.66 3.77 -9.53
CA LEU A 95 0.63 4.29 -9.07
C LEU A 95 1.61 4.47 -10.23
N ALA A 96 1.65 3.53 -11.18
CA ALA A 96 2.48 3.64 -12.37
C ALA A 96 2.03 4.79 -13.28
N ALA A 97 0.71 5.03 -13.39
CA ALA A 97 0.18 6.18 -14.13
C ALA A 97 0.56 7.50 -13.45
N ASP A 98 0.44 7.59 -12.14
CA ASP A 98 0.78 8.79 -11.37
C ASP A 98 2.29 9.08 -11.44
N MET A 99 3.15 8.05 -11.40
CA MET A 99 4.61 8.21 -11.59
C MET A 99 4.98 8.63 -13.02
N ALA A 100 4.20 8.21 -14.02
CA ALA A 100 4.41 8.55 -15.42
C ALA A 100 3.86 9.94 -15.80
N LEU A 101 3.10 10.58 -14.91
CA LEU A 101 2.52 11.91 -15.14
C LEU A 101 3.64 12.94 -15.40
N PRO A 102 3.53 13.76 -16.45
CA PRO A 102 4.50 14.82 -16.70
C PRO A 102 4.34 15.94 -15.67
N ILE A 103 5.44 16.60 -15.32
CA ILE A 103 5.44 17.73 -14.37
C ILE A 103 4.61 18.92 -14.86
N GLU A 104 4.32 18.97 -16.17
CA GLU A 104 3.43 19.97 -16.78
C GLU A 104 2.00 19.89 -16.24
N ASP A 105 1.52 18.69 -15.90
CA ASP A 105 0.17 18.45 -15.40
C ASP A 105 0.07 18.60 -13.88
N LEU A 106 1.19 18.91 -13.20
CA LEU A 106 1.24 19.05 -11.74
C LEU A 106 0.77 20.43 -11.23
N ASP A 107 0.34 21.32 -12.15
CA ASP A 107 -0.12 22.69 -11.87
C ASP A 107 0.81 23.47 -10.93
N LEU A 108 2.12 23.36 -11.18
CA LEU A 108 3.14 24.11 -10.45
C LEU A 108 3.26 25.54 -10.97
N THR A 109 3.74 26.45 -10.11
CA THR A 109 4.07 27.81 -10.53
C THR A 109 5.14 27.80 -11.63
N VAL A 110 5.07 28.80 -12.51
CA VAL A 110 6.00 28.98 -13.63
C VAL A 110 7.48 28.96 -13.17
N ARG A 111 7.77 29.39 -11.94
CA ARG A 111 9.12 29.29 -11.35
C ARG A 111 9.51 27.84 -11.07
N SER A 112 8.70 27.12 -10.31
CA SER A 112 8.96 25.73 -9.90
C SER A 112 9.08 24.83 -11.13
N TYR A 113 8.17 24.96 -12.09
CA TYR A 113 8.20 24.24 -13.37
C TYR A 113 9.49 24.49 -14.17
N ASN A 114 9.87 25.75 -14.39
CA ASN A 114 11.06 26.06 -15.19
C ASN A 114 12.38 25.64 -14.52
N CYS A 115 12.42 25.59 -13.18
CA CYS A 115 13.59 25.10 -12.46
C CYS A 115 13.71 23.58 -12.61
N LEU A 116 12.62 22.82 -12.41
CA LEU A 116 12.60 21.36 -12.58
C LEU A 116 12.94 20.95 -14.01
N LYS A 117 12.39 21.65 -15.01
CA LYS A 117 12.67 21.37 -16.44
C LYS A 117 14.14 21.60 -16.82
N ARG A 118 14.81 22.58 -16.21
CA ARG A 118 16.23 22.88 -16.47
C ARG A 118 17.17 21.85 -15.86
N GLU A 119 16.75 21.20 -14.79
CA GLU A 119 17.49 20.11 -14.14
C GLU A 119 17.18 18.74 -14.76
N GLY A 120 16.41 18.71 -15.85
CA GLY A 120 16.09 17.48 -16.58
C GLY A 120 15.08 16.59 -15.86
N ILE A 121 14.26 17.15 -14.97
CA ILE A 121 13.16 16.44 -14.32
C ILE A 121 11.90 16.71 -15.14
N HIS A 122 11.34 15.65 -15.73
CA HIS A 122 10.19 15.73 -16.64
C HIS A 122 8.95 14.99 -16.12
N THR A 123 9.14 14.00 -15.24
CA THR A 123 8.07 13.15 -14.71
C THR A 123 7.98 13.22 -13.19
N VAL A 124 6.80 12.90 -12.64
CA VAL A 124 6.59 12.81 -11.18
C VAL A 124 7.46 11.71 -10.57
N GLY A 125 7.66 10.59 -11.26
CA GLY A 125 8.54 9.52 -10.81
C GLY A 125 10.00 9.96 -10.62
N GLU A 126 10.52 10.81 -11.49
CA GLU A 126 11.86 11.41 -11.33
C GLU A 126 11.91 12.38 -10.14
N LEU A 127 10.84 13.14 -9.92
CA LEU A 127 10.73 14.11 -8.84
C LEU A 127 10.69 13.44 -7.45
N VAL A 128 9.92 12.36 -7.30
CA VAL A 128 9.82 11.59 -6.04
C VAL A 128 11.16 10.96 -5.64
N ASN A 129 12.01 10.62 -6.63
CA ASN A 129 13.33 10.05 -6.38
C ASN A 129 14.38 11.06 -5.92
N ARG A 130 14.10 12.38 -5.99
CA ARG A 130 14.98 13.43 -5.50
C ARG A 130 14.74 13.74 -4.03
N SER A 131 15.81 14.10 -3.33
CA SER A 131 15.72 14.58 -1.95
C SER A 131 15.32 16.07 -1.91
N GLU A 132 14.83 16.53 -0.76
CA GLU A 132 14.60 17.96 -0.54
C GLU A 132 15.91 18.78 -0.64
N ALA A 133 17.03 18.20 -0.20
CA ALA A 133 18.34 18.82 -0.32
C ALA A 133 18.74 19.00 -1.79
N ASP A 134 18.52 17.98 -2.61
CA ASP A 134 18.81 18.04 -4.06
C ASP A 134 17.99 19.15 -4.74
N LEU A 135 16.75 19.37 -4.30
CA LEU A 135 15.89 20.43 -4.81
C LEU A 135 16.35 21.81 -4.35
N LEU A 136 16.88 21.94 -3.14
CA LEU A 136 17.40 23.21 -2.60
C LEU A 136 18.69 23.65 -3.33
N ASP A 137 19.48 22.71 -3.82
CA ASP A 137 20.70 22.98 -4.59
C ASP A 137 20.40 23.54 -5.99
N ILE A 138 19.17 23.42 -6.48
CA ILE A 138 18.76 23.94 -7.78
C ILE A 138 18.79 25.47 -7.77
N ARG A 139 19.45 26.04 -8.78
CA ARG A 139 19.59 27.50 -8.90
C ARG A 139 18.22 28.19 -8.99
N ASN A 140 17.95 29.10 -8.04
CA ASN A 140 16.70 29.85 -7.89
C ASN A 140 15.49 29.02 -7.44
N PHE A 141 15.72 27.84 -6.87
CA PHE A 141 14.70 27.04 -6.20
C PHE A 141 14.64 27.47 -4.74
N GLY A 142 13.53 28.10 -4.35
CA GLY A 142 13.34 28.60 -2.98
C GLY A 142 12.50 27.65 -2.12
N SER A 143 12.49 27.90 -0.81
CA SER A 143 11.63 27.17 0.14
C SER A 143 10.16 27.10 -0.30
N LYS A 144 9.62 28.21 -0.81
CA LYS A 144 8.25 28.27 -1.34
C LYS A 144 7.98 27.30 -2.51
N SER A 145 8.97 27.05 -3.37
CA SER A 145 8.86 26.10 -4.48
C SER A 145 8.92 24.65 -3.99
N ILE A 146 9.70 24.39 -2.95
CA ILE A 146 9.76 23.07 -2.29
C ILE A 146 8.42 22.76 -1.62
N ASP A 147 7.86 23.72 -0.87
CA ASP A 147 6.57 23.56 -0.19
C ASP A 147 5.43 23.30 -1.19
N GLU A 148 5.47 23.98 -2.34
CA GLU A 148 4.52 23.78 -3.43
C GLU A 148 4.58 22.36 -4.00
N VAL A 149 5.79 21.87 -4.28
CA VAL A 149 6.04 20.51 -4.76
C VAL A 149 5.57 19.48 -3.73
N LYS A 150 5.89 19.67 -2.45
CA LYS A 150 5.45 18.79 -1.36
C LYS A 150 3.93 18.75 -1.26
N ALA A 151 3.25 19.89 -1.29
CA ALA A 151 1.79 19.94 -1.21
C ALA A 151 1.13 19.16 -2.37
N LYS A 152 1.67 19.27 -3.59
CA LYS A 152 1.17 18.54 -4.77
C LYS A 152 1.45 17.04 -4.68
N LEU A 153 2.65 16.64 -4.28
CA LEU A 153 2.96 15.22 -4.07
C LEU A 153 2.07 14.60 -2.99
N VAL A 154 1.83 15.30 -1.88
CA VAL A 154 0.94 14.83 -0.82
C VAL A 154 -0.50 14.68 -1.30
N SER A 155 -0.98 15.58 -2.18
CA SER A 155 -2.32 15.43 -2.79
C SER A 155 -2.47 14.18 -3.66
N MET A 156 -1.35 13.63 -4.15
CA MET A 156 -1.28 12.36 -4.89
C MET A 156 -0.90 11.18 -3.99
N GLY A 157 -0.83 11.37 -2.67
CA GLY A 157 -0.40 10.35 -1.71
C GLY A 157 1.09 10.00 -1.77
N MET A 158 1.91 10.83 -2.42
CA MET A 158 3.35 10.64 -2.59
C MET A 158 4.16 11.59 -1.70
N ASN A 159 5.40 11.22 -1.41
CA ASN A 159 6.34 12.03 -0.64
C ASN A 159 7.73 12.02 -1.27
N LEU A 160 8.49 13.10 -1.08
CA LEU A 160 9.92 13.14 -1.42
C LEU A 160 10.70 12.17 -0.53
N LYS A 161 11.85 11.71 -1.04
CA LYS A 161 12.72 10.72 -0.39
C LYS A 161 13.17 11.08 1.04
N ASP A 162 13.27 12.36 1.38
CA ASP A 162 13.80 12.86 2.66
C ASP A 162 12.84 13.78 3.43
N SER A 163 11.52 13.73 3.15
CA SER A 163 10.59 14.62 3.87
C SER A 163 10.45 14.20 5.34
N PRO A 164 10.72 15.08 6.33
CA PRO A 164 10.51 14.75 7.73
C PRO A 164 9.01 14.53 8.02
N VAL A 165 8.73 13.59 8.92
CA VAL A 165 7.37 13.29 9.45
C VAL A 165 6.85 14.48 10.27
N GLY A 166 6.28 15.47 9.59
CA GLY A 166 5.73 16.68 10.24
C GLY A 166 5.15 17.74 9.29
N PHE A 167 5.00 17.43 8.00
CA PHE A 167 4.32 18.31 7.05
C PHE A 167 2.81 18.22 7.27
N ASP A 168 2.19 19.32 7.69
CA ASP A 168 0.75 19.43 7.89
C ASP A 168 0.12 20.09 6.64
N PRO A 169 -0.49 19.29 5.74
CA PRO A 169 -1.03 19.79 4.48
C PRO A 169 -2.22 20.76 4.69
N THR A 170 -2.85 20.75 5.87
CA THR A 170 -4.01 21.62 6.18
C THR A 170 -3.67 23.10 6.33
N GLN A 171 -2.38 23.44 6.46
CA GLN A 171 -1.93 24.82 6.66
C GLN A 171 -1.62 25.56 5.35
N HIS A 172 -1.76 24.92 4.19
CA HIS A 172 -1.39 25.49 2.90
C HIS A 172 -2.57 26.13 2.16
N GLN A 173 -2.32 27.30 1.56
CA GLN A 173 -3.30 28.11 0.82
C GLN A 173 -4.02 27.38 -0.34
N ASN A 174 -3.45 26.29 -0.84
CA ASN A 174 -3.99 25.49 -1.94
C ASN A 174 -4.59 24.14 -1.48
N TYR A 175 -4.78 23.92 -0.17
CA TYR A 175 -5.50 22.73 0.31
C TYR A 175 -6.96 22.87 -0.08
N ASN A 176 -7.35 22.22 -1.18
CA ASN A 176 -8.73 22.19 -1.64
C ASN A 176 -9.52 21.27 -0.71
N ALA A 177 -10.18 21.85 0.28
CA ALA A 177 -10.95 21.15 1.33
C ALA A 177 -12.21 20.41 0.82
N SER A 178 -12.35 20.21 -0.49
CA SER A 178 -13.54 19.64 -1.13
C SER A 178 -13.47 18.12 -1.34
N LEU A 179 -12.51 17.41 -0.71
CA LEU A 179 -12.35 15.96 -0.86
C LEU A 179 -12.94 15.14 0.30
N ASP A 180 -13.36 15.79 1.39
CA ASP A 180 -13.81 15.09 2.62
C ASP A 180 -15.34 14.99 2.78
N ASP A 181 -16.15 15.62 1.92
CA ASP A 181 -17.62 15.64 2.11
C ASP A 181 -18.38 14.45 1.49
N ASP A 182 -17.73 13.61 0.67
CA ASP A 182 -18.41 12.48 -0.01
C ASP A 182 -18.41 11.16 0.80
N PHE A 183 -17.80 11.10 1.99
CA PHE A 183 -17.69 9.86 2.78
C PHE A 183 -18.50 9.82 4.09
N VAL A 184 -19.31 10.84 4.39
CA VAL A 184 -20.11 10.91 5.62
C VAL A 184 -21.62 10.96 5.37
N GLU A 185 -22.15 10.13 4.48
CA GLU A 185 -23.61 9.91 4.41
C GLU A 185 -23.98 8.48 3.96
N ALA A 186 -23.56 7.48 4.73
CA ALA A 186 -24.08 6.11 4.58
C ALA A 186 -24.10 5.32 5.91
N GLU A 187 -24.51 5.96 7.00
CA GLU A 187 -24.87 5.22 8.23
C GLU A 187 -25.98 5.95 9.01
N GLN A 188 -27.17 6.00 8.42
CA GLN A 188 -28.46 6.08 9.12
C GLN A 188 -29.64 5.90 8.14
N ALA A 189 -30.03 4.65 7.91
CA ALA A 189 -31.39 4.23 7.58
C ALA A 189 -31.54 2.72 7.80
#